data_AF-A0A920IRQ5-F1
#
_entry.id   AF-A0A920IRQ5-F1
#
_cell.length_a   1.000
_cell.length_b   1.000
_cell.length_c   1.000
_cell.angle_alpha   90.00
_cell.angle_beta   90.00
_cell.angle_gamma   90.00
#
_symmetry.space_group_name_H-M   'P 1'
#
loop_
_entity.id
_entity.type
_entity.pdbx_description
1 polymer ?
#
loop_
_entity_poly.entity_id
_entity_poly.type
_entity_poly.pdbx_seq_one_letter_code
_entity_poly.pdbx_strand_id
1 'polypeptide(L)' 'MTCIARDTKLGSEEITGDIPNVGEGSLSKLDESGIVYVGAEVNAGDILVGKITPKVRHNYHLKRSF' A
#
# COMPACT_ATOMS: atom_id res chain seq x y z
N MET A 1 11.50 5.91 13.44
CA MET A 1 10.85 5.85 12.11
C MET A 1 9.37 6.12 12.31
N THR A 2 8.74 6.94 11.47
CA THR A 2 7.31 7.27 11.57
C THR A 2 6.68 7.21 10.19
N CYS A 3 5.63 6.39 10.04
CA CYS A 3 4.81 6.34 8.83
C CYS A 3 3.46 7.00 9.12
N ILE A 4 2.95 7.81 8.18
CA ILE A 4 1.69 8.53 8.32
C ILE A 4 0.90 8.31 7.04
N ALA A 5 -0.29 7.73 7.17
CA ALA A 5 -1.31 7.71 6.13
C ALA A 5 -2.10 9.02 6.19
N ARG A 6 -2.34 9.65 5.04
CA ARG A 6 -3.09 10.91 4.94
C ARG A 6 -4.22 10.81 3.92
N ASP A 7 -5.21 11.68 4.10
CA ASP A 7 -6.21 11.90 3.07
C ASP A 7 -5.62 12.65 1.89
N THR A 8 -5.87 12.13 0.69
CA THR A 8 -5.53 12.79 -0.56
C THR A 8 -6.80 13.14 -1.32
N LYS A 9 -6.70 14.01 -2.33
CA LYS A 9 -7.82 14.31 -3.24
C LYS A 9 -8.37 13.08 -3.96
N LEU A 10 -7.59 12.00 -4.02
CA LEU A 10 -7.93 10.76 -4.74
C LEU A 10 -8.50 9.68 -3.81
N GLY A 11 -8.55 9.95 -2.50
CA GLY A 11 -8.93 9.01 -1.46
C GLY A 11 -7.92 8.98 -0.31
N SER A 12 -8.32 8.34 0.79
CA SER A 12 -7.47 8.11 1.96
C SER A 12 -6.39 7.09 1.66
N GLU A 13 -5.16 7.35 2.11
CA GLU A 13 -4.13 6.30 2.16
C GLU A 13 -4.48 5.26 3.21
N GLU A 14 -4.09 4.01 2.97
CA GLU A 14 -4.41 2.88 3.84
C GLU A 14 -3.14 2.12 4.21
N ILE A 15 -3.11 1.58 5.44
CA ILE A 15 -2.04 0.69 5.90
C ILE A 15 -2.56 -0.75 5.76
N THR A 16 -1.84 -1.58 5.02
CA THR A 16 -2.22 -2.95 4.70
C THR A 16 -1.02 -3.78 4.25
N GLY A 17 -1.05 -5.09 4.52
CA GLY A 17 -0.08 -6.05 3.99
C GLY A 17 -0.32 -6.40 2.51
N ASP A 18 -1.48 -6.05 1.96
CA ASP A 18 -1.83 -6.29 0.56
C ASP A 18 -1.30 -5.15 -0.34
N ILE A 19 -0.02 -5.26 -0.71
CA ILE A 19 0.65 -4.22 -1.52
C ILE A 19 0.80 -4.71 -2.97
N PRO A 20 0.20 -4.02 -3.95
CA PRO A 20 0.28 -4.43 -5.34
C PRO A 20 1.71 -4.23 -5.91
N ASN A 21 2.14 -5.16 -6.77
CA ASN A 21 3.46 -5.18 -7.43
C ASN A 21 4.66 -5.42 -6.50
N VAL A 22 4.42 -5.90 -5.27
CA VAL A 22 5.48 -6.34 -4.35
C VAL A 22 5.45 -7.86 -4.25
N GLY A 23 6.63 -8.49 -4.22
CA GLY A 23 6.74 -9.95 -4.08
C GLY A 23 6.42 -10.42 -2.67
N GLU A 24 5.81 -11.61 -2.56
CA GLU A 24 5.39 -12.21 -1.27
C GLU A 24 6.53 -12.31 -0.25
N GLY A 25 7.77 -12.55 -0.71
CA GLY A 25 8.94 -12.61 0.16
C GLY A 25 9.17 -11.31 0.96
N SER A 26 8.90 -10.15 0.35
CA SER A 26 9.04 -8.84 1.02
C SER A 26 7.84 -8.51 1.92
N LEU A 27 6.68 -9.11 1.66
CA LEU A 27 5.46 -8.94 2.46
C LEU A 27 5.38 -9.95 3.61
N SER A 28 6.15 -11.04 3.56
CA SER A 28 6.15 -12.12 4.55
C SER A 28 6.44 -11.69 5.99
N LYS A 29 7.03 -10.51 6.17
CA LYS A 29 7.36 -9.93 7.48
C LYS A 29 6.26 -9.01 8.02
N LEU A 30 5.26 -8.66 7.22
CA LEU A 30 4.14 -7.84 7.63
C LEU A 30 3.05 -8.71 8.26
N ASP A 31 2.42 -8.18 9.29
CA ASP A 31 1.22 -8.75 9.89
C ASP A 31 -0.05 -8.37 9.11
N GLU A 32 -1.21 -8.80 9.62
CA GLU A 32 -2.53 -8.50 9.04
C GLU A 32 -2.82 -7.00 8.99
N SER A 33 -2.17 -6.19 9.85
CA SER A 33 -2.30 -4.73 9.84
C SER A 33 -1.38 -4.07 8.83
N GLY A 34 -0.52 -4.82 8.14
CA GLY A 34 0.48 -4.27 7.21
C GLY A 34 1.70 -3.67 7.90
N ILE A 35 1.99 -4.07 9.14
CA ILE A 35 3.14 -3.59 9.90
C ILE A 35 4.08 -4.76 10.18
N VAL A 36 5.38 -4.52 10.18
CA VAL A 36 6.34 -5.56 10.55
C VAL A 36 6.09 -6.06 11.98
N TYR A 37 6.09 -7.39 12.16
CA TYR A 37 5.90 -7.97 13.49
C TYR A 37 7.09 -7.70 14.43
N VAL A 38 6.80 -7.61 15.72
CA VAL A 38 7.83 -7.40 16.74
C VAL A 38 8.78 -8.60 16.79
N GLY A 39 10.08 -8.33 16.67
CA GLY A 39 11.12 -9.37 16.65
C GLY A 39 11.52 -9.86 15.26
N ALA A 40 10.94 -9.30 14.18
CA ALA A 40 11.41 -9.56 12.83
C ALA A 40 12.84 -9.01 12.61
N GLU A 41 13.72 -9.84 12.06
CA GLU A 41 15.01 -9.36 11.55
C GLU A 41 14.80 -8.62 10.23
N VAL A 42 15.26 -7.38 10.14
CA VAL A 42 15.07 -6.52 8.97
C VAL A 42 16.40 -6.02 8.42
N ASN A 43 16.49 -5.97 7.10
CA ASN A 43 17.65 -5.47 6.36
C ASN A 43 17.29 -4.21 5.59
N ALA A 44 18.32 -3.52 5.09
CA ALA A 44 18.12 -2.38 4.19
C ALA A 44 17.34 -2.83 2.94
N GLY A 45 16.23 -2.15 2.66
CA GLY A 45 15.33 -2.48 1.55
C GLY A 45 14.08 -3.28 1.94
N ASP A 46 14.00 -3.77 3.19
CA ASP A 46 12.79 -4.43 3.68
C ASP A 46 11.64 -3.44 3.89
N ILE A 47 10.41 -3.93 3.71
CA ILE A 47 9.19 -3.17 3.95
C ILE A 47 8.82 -3.28 5.43
N LEU A 48 8.76 -2.14 6.10
CA LEU A 48 8.42 -2.06 7.54
C LEU A 48 6.95 -1.70 7.78
N VAL A 49 6.35 -0.96 6.86
CA VAL A 49 4.95 -0.57 6.87
C VAL A 49 4.43 -0.57 5.45
N GLY A 50 3.42 -1.38 5.18
CA GLY A 50 2.72 -1.40 3.91
C GLY A 50 1.73 -0.25 3.84
N LYS A 51 2.07 0.81 3.11
CA LYS A 51 1.16 1.92 2.84
C LYS A 51 0.77 1.92 1.37
N ILE A 52 -0.53 1.90 1.09
CA ILE A 52 -1.05 2.05 -0.26
C ILE A 52 -1.65 3.45 -0.45
N THR A 53 -1.48 3.97 -1.66
CA THR A 53 -2.10 5.24 -2.09
C THR A 53 -3.13 4.93 -3.17
N PRO A 54 -4.39 5.35 -3.01
CA PRO A 54 -5.43 5.08 -4.02
C PRO A 54 -5.09 5.77 -5.33
N LYS A 55 -5.21 5.02 -6.44
CA LYS A 55 -5.04 5.55 -7.80
C LYS A 55 -6.42 5.79 -8.43
N VAL A 56 -6.62 6.95 -9.03
CA VAL A 56 -7.82 7.23 -9.83
C VAL A 56 -7.79 6.38 -11.09
N ARG A 57 -8.79 5.51 -11.26
CA ARG A 57 -9.07 4.92 -12.58
C ARG A 57 -9.87 5.94 -13.39
N HIS A 58 -9.23 6.59 -14.35
CA HIS A 58 -9.93 7.36 -15.37
C HIS A 58 -10.72 6.40 -16.27
N ASN A 59 -11.98 6.17 -15.91
CA ASN A 59 -12.90 5.41 -16.74
C ASN A 59 -13.53 6.36 -17.76
N TYR A 60 -12.76 6.77 -18.78
CA TYR A 60 -13.32 7.39 -19.98
C TYR A 60 -14.04 6.32 -20.81
N HIS A 61 -15.16 5.80 -20.29
CA HIS A 61 -16.13 5.20 -21.18
C HIS A 61 -16.59 6.32 -22.10
N LEU A 62 -16.23 6.20 -23.37
CA LEU A 62 -16.71 7.05 -24.45
C LEU A 62 -18.24 7.15 -24.36
N LYS A 63 -18.76 8.20 -23.71
CA LYS A 63 -20.07 8.76 -24.04
C LYS A 63 -19.92 9.55 -25.35
N ARG A 64 -19.57 8.86 -26.43
CA ARG A 64 -19.75 9.34 -27.80
C ARG A 64 -20.83 8.49 -28.45
N SER A 65 -22.04 8.76 -28.03
CA SER A 65 -23.26 8.42 -28.77
C SER A 65 -24.26 9.50 -28.40
N PHE A 66 -24.20 10.62 -29.11
CA PHE A 66 -25.19 11.15 -30.06
C PHE A 66 -24.69 12.50 -30.56
#